data_AF-A0A840B3T8-F1
#
_entry.id   AF-A0A840B3T8-F1
#
_cell.length_a   1.000
_cell.length_b   1.000
_cell.length_c   1.000
_cell.angle_alpha   90.00
_cell.angle_beta   90.00
_cell.angle_gamma   90.00
#
_symmetry.space_group_name_H-M   'P 1'
#
loop_
_entity.id
_entity.type
_entity.pdbx_description
1 polymer ?
#
loop_
_entity_poly.entity_id
_entity_poly.type
_entity_poly.pdbx_seq_one_letter_code
_entity_poly.pdbx_strand_id
1 'polypeptide(L)' 'MTFGETALRFSAICALQLGWRPDEFWNATPTELLCILQGADGQDAAPPDANEIQKLMLLFPDGAAGDQ' A
#
# COMPACT_ATOMS: atom_id res chain seq x y z
N MET A 1 -5.26 15.84 -22.12
CA MET A 1 -5.67 15.63 -20.72
C MET A 1 -5.27 16.88 -19.96
N THR A 2 -6.25 17.60 -19.44
CA THR A 2 -6.05 18.79 -18.61
C THR A 2 -5.83 18.40 -17.16
N PHE A 3 -5.29 19.33 -16.36
CA PHE A 3 -5.18 19.14 -14.92
C PHE A 3 -6.52 18.74 -14.28
N GLY A 4 -7.62 19.42 -14.66
CA GLY A 4 -8.95 19.15 -14.10
C GLY A 4 -9.45 17.74 -14.40
N GLU A 5 -9.26 17.25 -15.63
CA GLU A 5 -9.62 15.87 -16.00
C GLU A 5 -8.81 14.83 -15.22
N THR A 6 -7.51 15.07 -15.03
CA THR A 6 -6.64 14.17 -14.25
C THR A 6 -7.01 14.20 -12.76
N ALA A 7 -7.24 15.38 -12.19
CA ALA A 7 -7.62 15.54 -10.80
C ALA A 7 -8.97 14.85 -10.49
N LEU A 8 -9.96 14.98 -11.38
CA LEU A 8 -11.26 14.29 -11.24
C LEU A 8 -11.12 12.76 -11.29
N ARG A 9 -10.29 12.24 -12.19
CA ARG A 9 -10.02 10.80 -12.24
C ARG A 9 -9.36 10.33 -10.95
N PHE A 10 -8.42 11.11 -10.43
CA PHE A 10 -7.69 10.75 -9.22
C PHE A 10 -8.56 10.85 -7.96
N SER A 11 -9.45 11.83 -7.86
CA SER A 11 -10.42 11.93 -6.76
C SER A 11 -11.35 10.71 -6.71
N ALA A 12 -11.74 10.17 -7.86
CA ALA A 12 -12.54 8.95 -7.92
C ALA A 12 -11.77 7.72 -7.41
N ILE A 13 -10.47 7.63 -7.73
CA ILE A 13 -9.61 6.55 -7.21
C ILE A 13 -9.47 6.66 -5.69
N CYS A 14 -9.21 7.86 -5.16
CA CYS A 14 -9.15 8.09 -3.71
C CYS A 14 -10.47 7.73 -3.01
N ALA A 15 -11.62 8.04 -3.61
CA ALA A 15 -12.91 7.66 -3.06
C ALA A 15 -13.09 6.13 -2.96
N LEU A 16 -12.65 5.37 -3.97
CA LEU A 16 -12.77 3.91 -4.00
C LEU A 16 -11.77 3.23 -3.07
N GLN A 17 -10.52 3.69 -3.04
CA GLN A 17 -9.42 3.03 -2.33
C GLN A 17 -9.31 3.47 -0.87
N LEU A 18 -9.57 4.74 -0.59
CA LEU A 18 -9.37 5.35 0.74
C LEU A 18 -10.70 5.69 1.44
N GLY A 19 -11.83 5.57 0.73
CA GLY A 19 -13.15 5.96 1.26
C GLY A 19 -13.35 7.47 1.36
N TRP A 20 -12.48 8.25 0.71
CA TRP A 20 -12.49 9.71 0.82
C TRP A 20 -13.71 10.33 0.14
N ARG A 21 -14.26 11.36 0.76
CA ARG A 21 -15.22 12.26 0.10
C ARG A 21 -14.49 13.21 -0.85
N PRO A 22 -15.17 13.78 -1.87
CA PRO A 22 -14.56 14.74 -2.78
C PRO A 22 -13.87 15.92 -2.07
N ASP A 23 -14.45 16.38 -0.95
CA ASP A 23 -13.91 17.49 -0.16
C ASP A 23 -12.55 17.15 0.49
N GLU A 24 -12.35 15.90 0.91
CA GLU A 24 -11.08 15.45 1.48
C GLU A 24 -9.97 15.46 0.43
N PHE A 25 -10.28 15.05 -0.80
CA PHE A 25 -9.33 15.10 -1.90
C PHE A 25 -8.90 16.53 -2.24
N TRP A 26 -9.84 17.48 -2.29
CA TRP A 26 -9.54 18.87 -2.66
C TRP A 26 -8.84 19.66 -1.56
N ASN A 27 -9.01 19.27 -0.30
CA ASN A 27 -8.28 19.85 0.83
C ASN A 27 -6.89 19.22 1.03
N ALA A 28 -6.67 17.99 0.54
CA ALA A 28 -5.37 17.33 0.65
C ALA A 28 -4.32 18.04 -0.20
N THR A 29 -3.15 18.27 0.38
CA THR A 29 -2.00 18.81 -0.33
C THR A 29 -1.36 17.75 -1.22
N PRO A 30 -0.67 18.15 -2.31
CA PRO A 30 0.06 17.21 -3.15
C PRO A 30 1.08 16.36 -2.37
N THR A 31 1.72 16.93 -1.34
CA THR A 31 2.68 16.22 -0.49
C THR A 31 2.02 15.13 0.34
N GLU A 32 0.84 15.37 0.91
CA GLU A 32 0.07 14.36 1.65
C GLU A 32 -0.36 13.22 0.72
N LEU A 33 -0.84 13.54 -0.49
CA LEU A 33 -1.18 12.53 -1.50
C LEU A 33 0.04 11.66 -1.86
N LEU A 34 1.20 12.28 -2.08
CA LEU A 34 2.45 11.55 -2.34
C LEU A 34 2.87 10.66 -1.18
N CYS A 35 2.67 11.09 0.06
CA CYS A 35 2.98 10.30 1.25
C CYS A 35 2.10 9.05 1.34
N ILE A 36 0.79 9.20 1.10
CA ILE A 36 -0.17 8.09 1.07
C ILE A 36 0.20 7.07 -0.01
N LEU A 37 0.56 7.54 -1.22
CA LEU A 37 0.94 6.66 -2.32
C LEU A 37 2.25 5.92 -2.06
N GLN A 38 3.25 6.59 -1.49
CA GLN A 38 4.51 5.95 -1.10
C GLN A 38 4.30 4.89 -0.01
N GLY A 39 3.45 5.18 0.97
CA GLY A 39 3.07 4.21 2.00
C GLY A 39 2.31 3.01 1.43
N ALA A 40 1.49 3.21 0.39
CA ALA A 40 0.74 2.14 -0.26
C ALA A 40 1.61 1.21 -1.11
N ASP A 41 2.70 1.72 -1.69
CA ASP A 41 3.56 0.96 -2.59
C ASP A 41 4.58 0.08 -1.83
N GLY A 42 4.62 0.16 -0.49
CA GLY A 42 5.38 -0.78 0.36
C GLY A 42 6.88 -0.85 0.05
N GLN A 43 7.43 0.17 -0.62
CA GLN A 43 8.74 0.15 -1.28
C GLN A 43 9.93 0.03 -0.33
N ASP A 44 9.72 0.13 0.99
CA ASP A 44 10.80 0.12 1.96
C ASP A 44 11.42 -1.28 2.14
N ALA A 45 10.77 -2.34 1.65
CA ALA A 45 11.39 -3.67 1.57
C ALA A 45 11.02 -4.38 0.26
N ALA A 46 12.03 -4.72 -0.53
CA ALA A 46 11.86 -5.71 -1.58
C ALA A 46 11.26 -6.99 -0.97
N PRO A 47 10.30 -7.65 -1.64
CA PRO A 47 9.80 -8.93 -1.16
C PRO A 47 10.99 -9.91 -1.04
N PRO A 48 11.03 -10.76 0.00
CA PRO A 48 12.14 -11.66 0.21
C PRO A 48 12.29 -12.61 -0.98
N ASP A 49 13.53 -12.83 -1.40
CA ASP A 49 13.87 -13.78 -2.44
C ASP A 49 13.72 -15.24 -1.93
N ALA A 50 13.72 -16.19 -2.86
CA ALA A 50 13.48 -17.60 -2.53
C ALA A 50 14.47 -18.17 -1.49
N ASN A 51 15.71 -17.70 -1.46
CA ASN A 51 16.72 -18.10 -0.47
C ASN A 51 16.40 -17.50 0.90
N GLU A 52 15.96 -16.25 0.96
CA GLU A 52 15.53 -15.60 2.21
C GLU A 52 14.31 -16.31 2.80
N ILE A 53 13.35 -16.69 1.97
CA ILE A 53 12.19 -17.50 2.36
C ILE A 53 12.66 -18.86 2.92
N GLN A 54 13.58 -19.56 2.24
CA GLN A 54 14.12 -20.83 2.72
C GLN A 54 14.82 -20.71 4.07
N LYS A 55 15.61 -19.65 4.29
CA LYS A 55 16.23 -19.38 5.59
C LYS A 55 15.19 -19.18 6.67
N LEU A 56 14.12 -18.43 6.38
CA LEU A 56 13.02 -18.22 7.34
C LEU A 56 12.31 -19.53 7.69
N MET A 57 12.04 -20.39 6.71
CA MET A 57 11.44 -21.72 6.95
C MET A 57 12.32 -22.63 7.82
N LEU A 58 13.65 -22.53 7.70
CA LEU A 58 14.59 -23.27 8.53
C LEU A 58 14.70 -22.70 9.95
N LEU A 59 14.64 -21.37 10.09
CA LEU A 59 14.73 -20.68 11.38
C LEU A 59 13.44 -20.78 12.19
N PHE A 60 12.30 -20.81 11.51
CA PHE A 60 10.96 -20.88 12.09
C PHE A 60 10.20 -22.06 11.47
N PRO A 61 10.58 -23.31 11.79
CA PRO A 61 9.84 -24.47 11.32
C PRO A 61 8.42 -24.41 11.90
N ASP A 62 7.41 -24.52 11.03
CA ASP A 62 6.01 -24.64 11.46
C ASP A 62 5.87 -25.95 12.25
N GLY A 63 5.82 -25.84 13.58
CA GLY A 63 5.58 -26.96 14.46
C GLY A 63 4.09 -27.30 14.48
N ALA A 64 3.76 -28.58 14.37
CA ALA A 64 2.50 -29.12 14.89
C ALA A 64 2.54 -29.06 16.43
N ALA A 65 2.40 -27.87 17.01
CA ALA A 65 2.29 -27.68 18.45
C ALA A 65 0.82 -27.44 18.81
N GLY A 66 0.05 -28.53 18.83
CA GLY A 66 -1.35 -28.54 19.24
C GLY A 66 -1.95 -29.93 19.53
N ASP A 67 -1.15 -31.00 19.56
CA ASP A 67 -1.64 -32.33 19.98
C ASP A 67 -0.58 -33.04 20.83
N GLN A 68 -0.52 -32.67 22.12
CA GLN A 68 -0.15 -33.55 23.22
C GLN A 68 -0.76 -33.03 24.52
#